data_AF-A0A970J7Q0-F1
#
_entry.id   AF-A0A970J7Q0-F1
#
_cell.length_a   1.000
_cell.length_b   1.000
_cell.length_c   1.000
_cell.angle_alpha   90.00
_cell.angle_beta   90.00
_cell.angle_gamma   90.00
#
_symmetry.space_group_name_H-M   'P 1'
#
loop_
_entity.id
_entity.type
_entity.pdbx_description
1 polymer ?
#
loop_
_entity_poly.entity_id
_entity_poly.type
_entity_poly.pdbx_seq_one_letter_code
_entity_poly.pdbx_strand_id
1 'polypeptide(L)'
;MKKKKKIIWTNFFVFIFILYAIFTIGSQQITIYRLKKSHQQIASKIEEAQNENQKLQDMLKDVSSKEYIEKMAREQLGLVKADEIVYVDQSLSDANLQEGGN
;
A
#
# COMPACT_ATOMS: atom_id res chain seq x y z
N MET A 1 -44.93 44.10 -36.05
CA MET A 1 -45.00 43.47 -34.70
C MET A 1 -44.38 42.07 -34.62
N LYS A 2 -44.49 41.22 -35.66
CA LYS A 2 -43.98 39.83 -35.66
C LYS A 2 -42.47 39.69 -35.43
N LYS A 3 -41.65 40.59 -36.00
CA LYS A 3 -40.17 40.60 -35.81
C LYS A 3 -39.74 40.90 -34.36
N LYS A 4 -40.46 41.79 -33.67
CA LYS A 4 -40.20 42.12 -32.25
C LYS A 4 -40.51 40.92 -31.33
N LYS A 5 -41.62 40.20 -31.58
CA LYS A 5 -41.95 38.96 -30.84
C LYS A 5 -40.91 37.85 -31.05
N LYS A 6 -40.36 37.70 -32.27
CA LYS A 6 -39.32 36.71 -32.56
C LYS A 6 -38.03 36.98 -31.77
N ILE A 7 -37.59 38.23 -31.68
CA ILE A 7 -36.38 38.63 -30.91
C ILE A 7 -36.56 38.35 -29.42
N ILE A 8 -37.73 38.66 -28.85
CA ILE A 8 -38.01 38.41 -27.42
C ILE A 8 -37.97 36.91 -27.11
N TRP A 9 -38.53 36.08 -27.99
CA TRP A 9 -38.46 34.63 -27.87
C TRP A 9 -37.02 34.09 -28.00
N THR A 10 -36.25 34.59 -28.98
CA THR A 10 -34.84 34.20 -29.11
C THR A 10 -34.03 34.56 -27.86
N ASN A 11 -34.20 35.76 -27.31
CA ASN A 11 -33.53 36.17 -26.07
C ASN A 11 -33.92 35.30 -24.87
N PHE A 12 -35.19 34.89 -24.79
CA PHE A 12 -35.68 34.02 -23.74
C PHE A 12 -35.02 32.62 -23.79
N PHE A 13 -34.94 32.02 -24.98
CA PHE A 13 -34.24 30.74 -25.15
C PHE A 13 -32.74 30.83 -24.86
N VAL A 14 -32.08 31.92 -25.27
CA VAL A 14 -30.66 32.17 -24.96
C VAL A 14 -30.46 32.30 -23.45
N PHE A 15 -31.36 33.00 -22.75
CA PHE A 15 -31.29 33.13 -21.30
C PHE A 15 -31.41 31.78 -20.58
N ILE A 16 -32.37 30.94 -20.99
CA ILE A 16 -32.52 29.57 -20.46
C ILE A 16 -31.27 28.73 -20.72
N PHE A 17 -30.70 28.83 -21.93
CA PHE A 17 -29.48 28.10 -22.27
C PHE A 17 -28.29 28.51 -21.39
N ILE A 18 -28.13 29.82 -21.13
CA ILE A 18 -27.08 30.33 -20.24
C ILE A 18 -27.29 29.81 -18.81
N LEU A 19 -28.51 29.84 -18.28
CA LEU A 19 -28.81 29.30 -16.94
C LEU A 19 -28.50 27.80 -16.86
N TYR A 20 -28.87 27.03 -17.87
CA TYR A 20 -28.55 25.60 -17.94
C TYR A 20 -27.04 25.35 -18.00
N ALA A 21 -26.30 26.15 -18.77
CA ALA A 21 -24.84 26.04 -18.87
C ALA A 21 -24.17 26.33 -17.52
N ILE A 22 -24.59 27.40 -16.83
CA ILE A 22 -24.07 27.77 -15.50
C ILE A 22 -24.33 26.64 -14.49
N PHE A 23 -25.55 26.09 -14.47
CA PHE A 23 -25.91 24.98 -13.59
C PHE A 23 -25.06 23.73 -13.86
N THR A 24 -24.93 23.37 -15.14
CA THR A 24 -24.14 22.23 -15.58
C THR A 24 -22.67 22.37 -15.18
N ILE A 25 -22.06 23.54 -15.43
CA ILE A 25 -20.65 23.82 -15.09
C ILE A 25 -20.46 23.76 -13.56
N GLY A 26 -21.37 24.35 -12.78
CA GLY A 26 -21.28 24.31 -11.31
C GLY A 26 -21.28 22.88 -10.75
N SER A 27 -22.14 22.00 -11.27
CA SER A 27 -22.17 20.60 -10.85
C SER A 27 -20.92 19.81 -11.26
N GLN A 28 -20.35 20.10 -12.44
CA GLN A 28 -19.14 19.45 -12.92
C GLN A 28 -17.91 19.80 -12.08
N GLN A 29 -17.81 21.02 -11.56
CA GLN A 29 -16.67 21.45 -10.72
C GLN A 29 -16.54 20.62 -9.44
N ILE A 30 -17.66 20.25 -8.80
CA ILE A 30 -17.66 19.41 -7.60
C ILE A 30 -17.16 18.00 -7.95
N THR A 31 -17.61 17.44 -9.07
CA THR A 31 -17.19 16.12 -9.55
C THR A 31 -15.69 16.11 -9.85
N ILE A 32 -15.20 17.12 -10.56
CA ILE A 32 -13.76 17.25 -10.87
C ILE A 32 -12.93 17.37 -9.60
N TYR A 33 -13.38 18.17 -8.63
CA TYR A 33 -12.67 18.30 -7.34
C TYR A 33 -12.59 16.96 -6.60
N ARG A 34 -13.71 16.23 -6.49
CA ARG A 34 -13.75 14.92 -5.84
C ARG A 34 -12.87 13.91 -6.56
N LEU A 35 -12.93 13.90 -7.89
CA LEU A 35 -12.13 12.99 -8.71
C LEU A 35 -10.63 13.29 -8.56
N LYS A 36 -10.23 14.57 -8.58
CA LYS A 36 -8.83 14.99 -8.34
C LYS A 36 -8.34 14.57 -6.95
N LYS A 37 -9.16 14.75 -5.92
CA LYS A 37 -8.83 14.32 -4.56
C LYS A 37 -8.65 12.81 -4.46
N SER A 38 -9.54 12.04 -5.08
CA SER A 38 -9.45 10.58 -5.12
C SER A 38 -8.21 10.12 -5.89
N HIS A 39 -7.91 10.71 -7.04
CA HIS A 39 -6.69 10.43 -7.78
C HIS A 39 -5.44 10.69 -6.95
N GLN A 40 -5.36 11.82 -6.24
CA GLN A 40 -4.21 12.14 -5.40
C GLN A 40 -4.05 11.13 -4.25
N GLN A 41 -5.15 10.71 -3.61
CA GLN A 41 -5.11 9.69 -2.56
C GLN A 41 -4.66 8.33 -3.09
N ILE A 42 -5.16 7.92 -4.25
CA ILE A 42 -4.77 6.65 -4.88
C ILE A 42 -3.30 6.70 -5.31
N ALA A 43 -2.85 7.80 -5.92
CA ALA A 43 -1.47 7.98 -6.32
C ALA A 43 -0.51 7.89 -5.12
N SER A 44 -0.86 8.54 -4.00
CA SER A 44 -0.08 8.45 -2.76
C SER A 44 -0.01 7.02 -2.22
N LYS A 45 -1.11 6.26 -2.28
CA LYS A 45 -1.10 4.84 -1.87
C LYS A 45 -0.23 3.97 -2.79
N ILE A 46 -0.22 4.26 -4.09
CA ILE A 46 0.64 3.55 -5.04
C ILE A 46 2.11 3.82 -4.73
N GLU A 47 2.46 5.09 -4.48
CA GLU A 47 3.82 5.48 -4.12
C GLU A 47 4.28 4.82 -2.81
N GLU A 48 3.42 4.82 -1.78
CA GLU A 48 3.69 4.14 -0.51
C GLU A 48 3.91 2.63 -0.70
N ALA A 49 3.02 1.97 -1.44
CA ALA A 49 3.15 0.53 -1.73
C ALA A 49 4.38 0.20 -2.57
N GLN A 50 4.76 1.07 -3.51
CA GLN A 50 5.98 0.90 -4.30
C GLN A 50 7.24 1.03 -3.44
N ASN A 51 7.26 2.01 -2.54
CA ASN A 51 8.37 2.21 -1.61
C ASN A 51 8.48 1.03 -0.63
N GLU A 52 7.36 0.55 -0.08
CA GLU A 52 7.34 -0.65 0.75
C GLU A 52 7.84 -1.88 0.00
N ASN A 53 7.39 -2.09 -1.25
CA ASN A 53 7.86 -3.18 -2.09
C ASN A 53 9.37 -3.11 -2.32
N GLN A 54 9.89 -1.92 -2.65
CA GLN A 54 11.32 -1.72 -2.87
C GLN A 54 12.12 -2.01 -1.59
N LYS A 55 11.66 -1.52 -0.43
CA LYS A 55 12.27 -1.83 0.86
C LYS A 55 12.27 -3.33 1.17
N LEU A 56 11.16 -4.02 0.88
CA LEU A 56 11.07 -5.47 1.04
C LEU A 56 12.02 -6.21 0.09
N GLN A 57 12.18 -5.75 -1.15
CA GLN A 57 13.13 -6.31 -2.11
C GLN A 57 14.58 -6.11 -1.67
N ASP A 58 14.92 -4.94 -1.13
CA ASP A 58 16.25 -4.67 -0.59
C ASP A 58 16.54 -5.58 0.61
N MET A 59 15.58 -5.72 1.53
CA MET A 59 15.70 -6.68 2.64
C MET A 59 15.79 -8.13 2.13
N LEU A 60 15.04 -8.50 1.11
CA LEU A 60 15.13 -9.83 0.48
C LEU A 60 16.50 -10.07 -0.13
N LYS A 61 17.12 -9.05 -0.73
CA LYS A 61 18.47 -9.15 -1.30
C LYS A 61 19.50 -9.44 -0.20
N ASP A 62 19.32 -8.84 0.98
CA ASP A 62 20.16 -9.09 2.15
C ASP A 62 19.86 -10.45 2.83
N VAL A 63 18.59 -10.86 2.87
CA VAL A 63 18.08 -12.16 3.40
C VAL A 63 18.39 -13.34 2.48
N SER A 64 18.58 -13.09 1.19
CA SER A 64 19.04 -14.09 0.20
C SER A 64 20.54 -14.36 0.30
N SER A 65 21.26 -13.64 1.17
CA SER A 65 22.64 -13.96 1.46
C SER A 65 22.72 -15.34 2.11
N LYS A 66 23.71 -16.13 1.68
CA LYS A 66 23.94 -17.48 2.20
C LYS A 66 24.07 -17.50 3.73
N GLU A 67 24.58 -16.41 4.31
CA GLU A 67 24.71 -16.19 5.75
C GLU A 67 23.39 -16.04 6.50
N TYR A 68 22.41 -15.33 5.94
CA TYR A 68 21.10 -15.22 6.60
C TYR A 68 20.36 -16.56 6.60
N ILE A 69 20.44 -17.30 5.50
CA ILE A 69 19.88 -18.66 5.39
C ILE A 69 20.57 -19.61 6.37
N GLU A 70 21.91 -19.57 6.43
CA GLU A 70 22.69 -20.39 7.36
C GLU A 70 22.38 -20.05 8.84
N LYS A 71 22.25 -18.76 9.15
CA LYS A 71 21.85 -18.30 10.49
C LYS A 71 20.46 -18.80 10.87
N MET A 72 19.49 -18.69 9.97
CA MET A 72 18.13 -19.19 10.24
C MET A 72 18.06 -20.71 10.34
N ALA A 73 18.85 -21.43 9.55
CA ALA A 73 18.96 -22.88 9.65
C ALA A 73 19.57 -23.32 11.01
N ARG A 74 20.58 -22.60 11.51
CA ARG A 74 21.14 -22.85 12.85
C ARG A 74 20.15 -22.52 13.97
N GLU A 75 19.51 -21.35 13.92
CA GLU A 75 18.65 -20.85 15.00
C GLU A 75 17.30 -21.55 15.08
N GLN A 76 16.66 -21.84 13.94
CA GLN A 76 15.30 -22.41 13.91
C GLN A 76 15.29 -23.93 13.81
N LEU A 77 16.28 -24.51 13.12
CA LEU A 77 16.32 -25.94 12.81
C LEU A 77 17.48 -26.67 13.49
N GLY A 78 18.37 -25.96 14.20
CA GLY A 78 19.55 -26.55 14.84
C GLY A 78 20.54 -27.17 13.85
N LEU A 79 20.47 -26.80 12.56
CA LEU A 79 21.28 -27.41 11.51
C LEU A 79 22.72 -26.89 11.56
N VAL A 80 23.67 -27.79 11.37
CA VAL A 80 25.10 -27.49 11.31
C VAL A 80 25.70 -28.05 10.02
N LYS A 81 26.84 -27.53 9.57
CA LYS A 81 27.50 -28.08 8.39
C LYS A 81 28.02 -29.49 8.65
N ALA A 82 28.16 -30.28 7.59
CA ALA A 82 28.59 -31.68 7.69
C ALA A 82 29.99 -31.83 8.31
N ASP A 83 30.81 -30.78 8.27
CA ASP A 83 32.17 -30.70 8.81
C ASP A 83 32.26 -29.95 10.16
N GLU A 84 31.15 -29.53 10.76
CA GLU A 84 31.12 -28.85 12.06
C GLU A 84 30.86 -29.82 13.23
N ILE A 85 31.63 -29.66 14.33
CA ILE A 85 31.47 -30.43 15.57
C ILE A 85 30.68 -29.59 16.59
N VAL A 86 29.55 -30.12 17.05
CA VAL A 86 28.68 -29.47 18.04
C VAL A 86 29.13 -29.84 19.46
N TYR A 87 29.46 -28.83 20.27
CA TYR A 87 29.72 -29.01 21.71
C TYR A 87 28.44 -28.69 22.49
N VAL A 88 27.88 -29.69 23.17
CA VAL A 88 26.75 -29.51 24.09
C VAL A 88 27.30 -29.53 25.51
N ASP A 89 27.10 -28.44 26.25
CA ASP A 89 27.48 -28.36 27.65
C ASP A 89 26.60 -29.28 28.50
N GLN A 90 27.21 -30.34 29.05
CA GLN A 90 26.53 -31.36 29.84
C GLN A 90 26.16 -30.87 31.25
N SER A 91 26.70 -29.73 31.71
CA SER A 91 26.41 -29.19 33.05
C SER A 91 24.94 -28.77 33.26
N LEU A 92 24.17 -28.60 32.18
CA LEU A 92 22.72 -28.31 32.21
C LEU A 92 21.84 -29.57 32.16
N SER A 93 22.41 -30.72 31.78
CA SER A 93 21.66 -31.99 31.66
C SER A 93 21.49 -32.67 33.03
N ASP A 94 22.43 -32.47 33.94
CA ASP A 94 22.41 -33.07 35.29
C ASP A 94 21.44 -32.39 36.27
N ALA A 95 20.96 -31.18 35.93
CA ALA A 95 20.01 -30.42 36.75
C ALA A 95 18.55 -30.91 36.63
N ASN A 96 18.16 -31.51 35.49
CA ASN A 96 16.79 -31.96 35.24
C ASN A 96 16.53 -33.44 35.58
N LEU A 97 17.55 -34.19 36.02
CA LEU A 97 17.41 -35.60 36.42
C LEU A 97 17.22 -35.81 37.93
N GLN A 98 17.20 -34.73 38.73
CA GLN A 98 17.12 -34.82 40.19
C GLN A 98 15.75 -34.46 40.81
N GLU A 99 14.76 -33.97 40.04
CA GLU A 99 13.40 -33.73 40.58
C GLU A 99 12.41 -34.89 40.35
N GLY A 100 12.88 -36.05 39.87
CA GLY A 100 12.04 -37.22 39.55
C GLY A 100 12.19 -38.42 40.49
N GLY A 101 12.65 -38.25 41.73
CA GLY A 101 12.91 -39.37 42.64
C GLY A 101 12.75 -39.04 44.12
N ASN A 102 11.63 -39.52 44.68
CA ASN A 102 11.13 -39.49 46.06
C ASN A 102 10.50 -38.19 46.57
#